data_AF-A0A0F8WQM9-F1
#
_entry.id   AF-A0A0F8WQM9-F1
#
_cell.length_a   1.000
_cell.length_b   1.000
_cell.length_c   1.000
_cell.angle_alpha   90.00
_cell.angle_beta   90.00
_cell.angle_gamma   90.00
#
_symmetry.space_group_name_H-M   'P 1'
#
loop_
_entity.id
_entity.type
_entity.pdbx_description
1 polymer ?
#
loop_
_entity_poly.entity_id
_entity_poly.type
_entity_poly.pdbx_seq_one_letter_code
_entity_poly.pdbx_strand_id
1 'polypeptide(L)'
;MGGGTKRLTFNETVIATADDGDYVYQEPDGSLNIERIVTNQSRTIIPPEQVPKDAYSYRIHPDLSFVLWETNCTKQYRHCFFADYYIQDVATFESTPLIADRVGDIQYAE
;
A
#
# COMPACT_ATOMS: atom_id res chain seq x y z
N MET A 1 -6.54 20.65 -28.88
CA MET A 1 -5.47 20.77 -27.86
C MET A 1 -5.85 19.85 -26.70
N GLY A 2 -5.43 18.58 -26.73
CA GLY A 2 -5.75 17.58 -25.69
C GLY A 2 -4.48 16.88 -25.26
N GLY A 3 -3.57 17.64 -24.63
CA GLY A 3 -2.28 17.15 -24.16
C GLY A 3 -2.42 16.60 -22.74
N GLY A 4 -2.95 15.38 -22.61
CA GLY A 4 -2.95 14.63 -21.36
C GLY A 4 -1.86 13.56 -21.40
N THR A 5 -0.59 13.93 -21.26
CA THR A 5 0.46 12.95 -20.97
C THR A 5 0.37 12.53 -19.51
N LYS A 6 -0.57 11.63 -19.17
CA LYS A 6 -0.47 10.88 -17.91
C LYS A 6 0.60 9.80 -18.11
N ARG A 7 1.79 10.08 -17.57
CA ARG A 7 2.88 9.11 -17.47
C ARG A 7 2.55 8.23 -16.26
N LEU A 8 2.01 7.03 -16.51
CA LEU A 8 1.85 6.01 -15.48
C LEU A 8 3.23 5.78 -14.87
N THR A 9 3.37 6.06 -13.57
CA THR A 9 4.61 5.77 -12.83
C THR A 9 4.42 4.48 -12.04
N PHE A 10 5.51 3.76 -11.78
CA PHE A 10 5.51 2.35 -11.33
C PHE A 10 4.88 2.07 -9.95
N ASN A 11 4.34 3.07 -9.24
CA ASN A 11 3.84 2.96 -7.86
C ASN A 11 2.32 3.19 -7.71
N GLU A 12 1.57 3.15 -8.81
CA GLU A 12 0.13 3.36 -8.84
C GLU A 12 -0.64 2.03 -8.84
N THR A 13 -1.64 1.89 -7.97
CA THR A 13 -2.59 0.77 -7.97
C THR A 13 -3.93 1.25 -8.51
N VAL A 14 -4.31 0.75 -9.68
CA VAL A 14 -5.66 0.98 -10.24
C VAL A 14 -6.66 0.14 -9.46
N ILE A 15 -7.75 0.77 -9.03
CA ILE A 15 -8.77 0.10 -8.25
C ILE A 15 -10.02 -0.01 -9.11
N ALA A 16 -10.54 -1.23 -9.25
CA ALA A 16 -11.83 -1.45 -9.89
C ALA A 16 -12.93 -1.01 -8.93
N THR A 17 -13.25 0.29 -8.92
CA THR A 17 -14.41 0.82 -8.21
C THR A 17 -15.64 0.81 -9.12
N ALA A 18 -16.78 1.30 -8.63
CA ALA A 18 -17.99 1.46 -9.44
C ALA A 18 -17.79 2.43 -10.62
N ASP A 19 -16.80 3.33 -10.51
CA ASP A 19 -16.40 4.29 -11.54
C ASP A 19 -14.97 3.98 -12.02
N ASP A 20 -14.77 3.98 -13.33
CA ASP A 20 -13.44 3.82 -13.95
C ASP A 20 -12.62 5.11 -13.78
N GLY A 21 -11.31 4.97 -13.47
CA GLY A 21 -10.40 6.10 -13.30
C GLY A 21 -10.06 6.49 -11.85
N ASP A 22 -10.40 5.67 -10.87
CA ASP A 22 -9.93 5.82 -9.49
C ASP A 22 -8.61 5.04 -9.28
N TYR A 23 -7.60 5.71 -8.72
CA TYR A 23 -6.31 5.08 -8.43
C TYR A 23 -5.71 5.56 -7.12
N VAL A 24 -5.03 4.64 -6.44
CA VAL A 24 -4.24 4.94 -5.25
C VAL A 24 -2.77 5.04 -5.64
N TYR A 25 -2.10 6.02 -5.07
CA TYR A 25 -0.69 6.26 -5.28
C TYR A 25 -0.03 6.67 -3.97
N GLN A 26 1.28 6.40 -3.90
CA GLN A 26 2.11 6.75 -2.76
C GLN A 26 2.92 8.01 -3.07
N GLU A 27 2.86 9.00 -2.19
CA GLU A 27 3.69 10.21 -2.28
C GLU A 27 5.11 9.95 -1.74
N PRO A 28 6.09 10.83 -2.03
CA PRO A 28 7.47 10.68 -1.54
C PRO A 28 7.62 10.64 -0.02
N ASP A 29 6.65 11.18 0.73
CA ASP A 29 6.60 11.12 2.19
C ASP A 29 6.06 9.78 2.73
N GLY A 30 5.69 8.86 1.84
CA GLY A 30 5.12 7.55 2.15
C GLY A 30 3.60 7.53 2.27
N SER A 31 2.94 8.70 2.30
CA SER A 31 1.48 8.80 2.45
C SER A 31 0.76 8.15 1.26
N LEU A 32 -0.39 7.55 1.55
CA LEU A 32 -1.25 6.98 0.50
C LEU A 32 -2.39 7.94 0.21
N ASN A 33 -2.53 8.27 -1.07
CA ASN A 33 -3.56 9.16 -1.58
C ASN A 33 -4.39 8.43 -2.64
N ILE A 34 -5.66 8.80 -2.76
CA ILE A 34 -6.52 8.37 -3.87
C ILE A 34 -6.90 9.59 -4.70
N GLU A 35 -6.75 9.47 -6.01
CA GLU A 35 -7.26 10.43 -7.00
C GLU A 35 -8.45 9.80 -7.74
N ARG A 36 -9.54 10.56 -7.80
CA ARG A 36 -10.69 10.28 -8.65
C ARG A 36 -10.63 11.19 -9.86
N ILE A 37 -10.32 10.62 -11.03
CA ILE A 37 -10.16 11.39 -12.25
C ILE A 37 -11.47 12.05 -12.69
N VAL A 38 -12.59 11.33 -12.56
CA VAL A 38 -13.91 11.81 -13.01
C VAL A 38 -14.33 13.08 -12.26
N THR A 39 -14.09 13.13 -10.95
CA THR A 39 -14.47 14.26 -10.10
C THR A 39 -13.34 15.25 -9.87
N ASN A 40 -12.12 14.95 -10.34
CA ASN A 40 -10.89 15.70 -10.05
C ASN A 40 -10.71 15.97 -8.54
N GLN A 41 -10.97 14.93 -7.73
CA GLN A 41 -10.85 14.98 -6.28
C GLN A 41 -9.71 14.07 -5.84
N SER A 42 -8.85 14.60 -4.98
CA SER A 42 -7.85 13.81 -4.25
C SER A 42 -8.16 13.81 -2.76
N ARG A 43 -7.86 12.69 -2.09
CA ARG A 43 -7.89 12.60 -0.63
C ARG A 43 -6.76 11.73 -0.13
N THR A 44 -6.22 12.09 1.02
CA THR A 44 -5.30 11.23 1.77
C THR A 44 -6.09 10.15 2.49
N ILE A 45 -5.68 8.90 2.29
CA ILE A 45 -6.28 7.74 2.97
C ILE A 45 -5.39 7.24 4.11
N ILE A 46 -4.07 7.28 3.96
CA ILE A 46 -3.11 7.03 5.05
C ILE A 46 -2.15 8.23 5.13
N PRO A 47 -2.16 9.00 6.22
CA PRO A 47 -1.22 10.09 6.40
C PRO A 47 0.19 9.55 6.69
N PRO A 48 1.26 10.31 6.41
CA PRO A 48 2.64 9.81 6.47
C PRO A 48 3.04 9.33 7.87
N GLU A 49 2.46 9.89 8.94
CA GLU A 49 2.75 9.48 10.32
C GLU A 49 2.19 8.09 10.68
N GLN A 50 1.22 7.60 9.90
CA GLN A 50 0.57 6.30 10.09
C GLN A 50 1.16 5.21 9.20
N VAL A 51 2.14 5.55 8.35
CA VAL A 51 2.84 4.61 7.51
C VAL A 51 3.90 3.88 8.35
N PRO A 52 3.96 2.53 8.30
CA PRO A 52 5.02 1.80 8.98
C PRO A 52 6.41 2.24 8.49
N LYS A 53 7.34 2.52 9.43
CA LYS A 53 8.67 3.07 9.12
C LYS A 53 9.49 2.22 8.13
N ASP A 54 9.28 0.90 8.14
CA ASP A 54 9.99 -0.07 7.29
C ASP A 54 9.10 -0.64 6.18
N ALA A 55 8.04 0.08 5.79
CA ALA A 55 7.17 -0.31 4.68
C ALA A 55 7.96 -0.35 3.36
N TYR A 56 8.05 -1.54 2.77
CA TYR A 56 8.66 -1.75 1.46
C TYR A 56 7.65 -1.64 0.32
N SER A 57 6.44 -2.16 0.54
CA SER A 57 5.34 -2.09 -0.41
C SER A 57 4.00 -2.14 0.31
N TYR A 58 2.95 -1.71 -0.39
CA TYR A 58 1.59 -1.73 0.09
C TYR A 58 0.67 -2.42 -0.91
N ARG A 59 -0.45 -2.94 -0.41
CA ARG A 59 -1.60 -3.35 -1.23
C ARG A 59 -2.87 -2.83 -0.59
N ILE A 60 -3.63 -2.03 -1.32
CA ILE A 60 -4.92 -1.51 -0.86
C ILE A 60 -6.04 -2.48 -1.23
N HIS A 61 -6.96 -2.74 -0.30
CA HIS A 61 -8.15 -3.52 -0.60
C HIS A 61 -9.07 -2.73 -1.56
N PRO A 62 -9.79 -3.38 -2.51
CA PRO A 62 -10.52 -2.65 -3.55
C PRO A 62 -11.61 -1.69 -3.06
N ASP A 63 -12.15 -1.89 -1.86
CA ASP A 63 -13.13 -0.99 -1.24
C ASP A 63 -12.51 0.13 -0.38
N LEU A 64 -11.16 0.21 -0.34
CA LEU A 64 -10.38 1.17 0.43
C LEU A 64 -10.50 1.04 1.95
N SER A 65 -10.99 -0.07 2.49
CA SER A 65 -11.14 -0.23 3.94
C SER A 65 -9.84 -0.65 4.63
N PHE A 66 -8.97 -1.39 3.93
CA PHE A 66 -7.74 -1.95 4.51
C PHE A 66 -6.53 -1.78 3.61
N VAL A 67 -5.37 -1.59 4.23
CA VAL A 67 -4.05 -1.62 3.57
C VAL A 67 -3.24 -2.78 4.13
N LEU A 68 -2.73 -3.65 3.26
CA LEU A 68 -1.70 -4.60 3.60
C LEU A 68 -0.33 -3.95 3.43
N TRP A 69 0.44 -3.91 4.49
CA TRP A 69 1.83 -3.47 4.50
C TRP A 69 2.77 -4.67 4.48
N GLU A 70 3.77 -4.60 3.61
CA GLU A 70 4.89 -5.55 3.58
C GLU A 70 6.12 -4.82 4.13
N THR A 71 6.66 -5.29 5.27
CA THR A 71 7.80 -4.68 5.96
C THR A 71 8.94 -5.70 6.16
N ASN A 72 10.12 -5.22 6.56
CA ASN A 72 11.26 -6.09 6.91
C ASN A 72 11.63 -7.09 5.78
N CYS A 73 11.62 -6.59 4.54
CA CYS A 73 11.79 -7.43 3.36
C CYS A 73 13.21 -7.98 3.24
N THR A 74 13.37 -9.29 3.42
CA THR A 74 14.64 -10.00 3.23
C THR A 74 14.66 -10.67 1.86
N LYS A 75 15.57 -10.22 0.98
CA LYS A 75 15.69 -10.71 -0.38
C LYS A 75 16.13 -12.19 -0.40
N GLN A 76 15.47 -12.99 -1.23
CA GLN A 76 15.88 -14.36 -1.55
C GLN A 76 16.42 -14.39 -2.99
N TYR A 77 15.72 -15.03 -3.92
CA TYR A 77 16.14 -15.14 -5.33
C TYR A 77 15.29 -14.27 -6.28
N ARG A 78 15.93 -13.43 -7.11
CA ARG A 78 15.38 -12.50 -8.13
C ARG A 78 14.11 -11.71 -7.75
N HIS A 79 12.96 -12.36 -7.58
CA HIS A 79 11.68 -11.75 -7.18
C HIS A 79 11.10 -12.30 -5.86
N CYS A 80 11.73 -13.32 -5.27
CA CYS A 80 11.33 -13.88 -3.97
C CYS A 80 11.94 -13.08 -2.82
N PHE A 81 11.17 -12.89 -1.76
CA PHE A 81 11.58 -12.26 -0.51
C PHE A 81 10.70 -12.78 0.63
N PHE A 82 11.20 -12.73 1.85
CA PHE A 82 10.38 -12.83 3.06
C PHE A 82 10.02 -11.42 3.52
N ALA A 83 8.83 -11.24 4.06
CA ALA A 83 8.38 -10.00 4.66
C ALA A 83 7.48 -10.28 5.86
N ASP A 84 7.39 -9.31 6.76
CA ASP A 84 6.37 -9.25 7.79
C ASP A 84 5.17 -8.48 7.26
N TYR A 85 3.98 -9.03 7.49
CA TYR A 85 2.73 -8.54 6.89
C TYR A 85 1.78 -8.01 7.96
N TYR A 86 1.29 -6.80 7.76
CA TYR A 86 0.34 -6.12 8.65
C TYR A 86 -0.86 -5.63 7.87
N ILE A 87 -2.05 -5.84 8.40
CA ILE A 87 -3.28 -5.23 7.87
C ILE A 87 -3.57 -3.99 8.72
N GLN A 88 -3.62 -2.83 8.09
CA GLN A 88 -4.03 -1.57 8.70
C GLN A 88 -5.44 -1.20 8.24
N ASP A 89 -6.30 -0.84 9.19
CA ASP A 89 -7.61 -0.25 8.91
C ASP A 89 -7.45 1.23 8.51
N VAL A 90 -8.06 1.63 7.40
CA VAL A 90 -7.93 3.00 6.86
C VAL A 90 -8.70 4.04 7.69
N ALA A 91 -9.77 3.63 8.39
CA ALA A 91 -10.59 4.52 9.19
C ALA A 91 -10.02 4.73 10.60
N THR A 92 -9.47 3.68 11.22
CA THR A 92 -8.96 3.75 12.60
C THR A 92 -7.43 3.86 12.68
N PHE A 93 -6.72 3.53 11.60
CA PHE A 93 -5.26 3.37 11.54
C PHE A 93 -4.70 2.25 12.42
N GLU A 94 -5.56 1.44 13.04
CA GLU A 94 -5.15 0.29 13.83
C GLU A 94 -4.55 -0.78 12.91
N SER A 95 -3.42 -1.36 13.34
CA SER A 95 -2.71 -2.39 12.59
C SER A 95 -2.80 -3.73 13.31
N THR A 96 -3.20 -4.76 12.58
CA THR A 96 -3.23 -6.14 13.05
C THR A 96 -2.18 -6.95 12.28
N PRO A 97 -1.26 -7.64 12.97
CA PRO A 97 -0.34 -8.54 12.30
C PRO A 97 -1.12 -9.70 11.69
N LEU A 98 -0.80 -10.06 10.43
CA LEU A 98 -1.48 -11.16 9.75
C LEU A 98 -1.25 -12.52 10.45
N ILE A 99 -0.16 -12.62 11.21
CA ILE A 99 0.18 -13.78 12.03
C ILE A 99 0.38 -13.27 13.47
N ALA A 100 -0.53 -13.63 14.37
CA ALA A 100 -0.55 -13.12 15.75
C ALA A 100 0.70 -13.46 16.58
N ASP A 101 1.49 -14.46 16.15
CA ASP A 101 2.56 -15.07 16.95
C ASP A 101 3.99 -14.82 16.39
N ARG A 102 4.17 -13.84 15.50
CA ARG A 102 5.52 -13.48 15.01
C ARG A 102 6.16 -12.38 15.86
N VAL A 103 6.61 -12.78 17.04
CA VAL A 103 7.79 -12.19 17.67
C VAL A 103 8.99 -13.07 17.30
N GLY A 104 9.72 -12.70 16.26
CA GLY A 104 11.15 -13.02 16.17
C GLY A 104 11.63 -14.46 15.92
N ASP A 105 10.79 -15.46 15.68
CA ASP A 105 11.27 -16.83 15.38
C ASP A 105 10.93 -17.28 13.95
N ILE A 106 11.71 -16.80 12.98
CA ILE A 106 12.03 -17.61 11.79
C ILE A 106 13.34 -18.31 12.12
N GLN A 107 13.27 -19.39 12.91
CA GLN A 107 14.41 -20.30 13.00
C GLN A 107 14.56 -21.00 11.65
N TYR A 108 15.69 -20.72 11.01
CA TYR A 108 16.24 -21.53 9.93
C TYR A 108 16.18 -23.02 10.35
N ALA A 109 15.50 -23.85 9.58
CA ALA A 109 15.86 -25.26 9.50
C ALA A 109 16.82 -25.40 8.31
N GLU A 110 17.98 -26.01 8.58
CA GLU A 110 19.13 -26.22 7.68
C GLU A 110 18.78 -26.92 6.36
#